data_AF-A0A378KBR8-F1
#
_entry.id   AF-A0A378KBR8-F1
#
_cell.length_a   1.000
_cell.length_b   1.000
_cell.length_c   1.000
_cell.angle_alpha   90.00
_cell.angle_beta   90.00
_cell.angle_gamma   90.00
#
_symmetry.space_group_name_H-M   'P 1'
#
loop_
_entity.id
_entity.type
_entity.pdbx_description
1 polymer ?
#
loop_
_entity_poly.entity_id
_entity_poly.type
_entity_poly.pdbx_seq_one_letter_code
_entity_poly.pdbx_strand_id
1 'polypeptide(L)'
;MSNYYTLLGVRPTASAKSITCAYQRLLASYLERGAVDTEIKRIHQIYDTLMDPTKRRFYDLSLLGAGAAHYVRFEREGLTFHLVNNPKDYNYYDYISALFGLSNEDRLIPGTRPAGSFYAKLDYVLFRMYEREKMLQRLPKLNKAQQAELALINRNTKYIGAIMAVLFSSALYKKDFYDLTLGIISNPDMIELERLIGGRDILVKHLEKDGRLQISWGALALKQANLLTPENFLKLSQAKGNRASLSIVLNDLLQAGILDQDNFERLLQHDKYALDLENGLGRLTRIKLVNQYFYEGLLATGKAAGDVGTALEFLHDYGLLNELNWKVIAHQIPGTDIWVPLQRMEKEGLFTPATKDALAWTGPRELHDLTQALDQMVAHGLFVLHFDYEKGKRAMELGLSLKTDLKAFFELNHNEREANKAAFKQSFLTKLHAQDNLMSTHRTPWKMIVANVAVAFTGLGLFAIGAHYLLTGHAFFAKTKRQQCIDSIEANFWLSKETPTCA
;
A
#
# COMPACT_ATOMS: atom_id res chain seq x y z
N MET A 1 -0.38 27.32 15.77
CA MET A 1 -0.68 28.12 16.99
C MET A 1 0.24 27.65 18.11
N SER A 2 0.89 28.57 18.84
CA SER A 2 1.78 28.21 19.96
C SER A 2 0.97 27.73 21.16
N ASN A 3 1.33 26.57 21.73
CA ASN A 3 0.70 26.03 22.94
C ASN A 3 1.26 26.71 24.21
N TYR A 4 0.61 26.49 25.36
CA TYR A 4 0.93 27.13 26.64
C TYR A 4 2.33 26.79 27.14
N TYR A 5 2.81 25.57 26.87
CA TYR A 5 4.16 25.15 27.21
C TYR A 5 5.22 25.90 26.41
N THR A 6 5.00 26.06 25.09
CA THR A 6 5.87 26.86 24.22
C THR A 6 5.88 28.33 24.64
N LEU A 7 4.73 28.88 25.01
CA LEU A 7 4.61 30.26 25.48
C LEU A 7 5.38 30.50 26.79
N LEU A 8 5.35 29.54 27.73
CA LEU A 8 6.17 29.61 28.95
C LEU A 8 7.64 29.19 28.76
N GLY A 9 8.00 28.62 27.60
CA GLY A 9 9.35 28.09 27.37
C GLY A 9 9.68 26.87 28.23
N VAL A 10 8.71 25.98 28.47
CA VAL A 10 8.88 24.73 29.23
C VAL A 10 8.45 23.52 28.42
N ARG A 11 8.86 22.32 28.84
CA ARG A 11 8.40 21.06 28.24
C ARG A 11 7.03 20.65 28.82
N PRO A 12 6.18 19.88 28.10
CA PRO A 12 4.93 19.34 28.63
C PRO A 12 5.11 18.46 29.89
N THR A 13 6.30 17.92 30.12
CA THR A 13 6.67 17.14 31.32
C THR A 13 7.21 17.99 32.47
N ALA A 14 7.15 19.32 32.38
CA ALA A 14 7.71 20.22 33.39
C ALA A 14 7.01 20.04 34.74
N SER A 15 7.81 20.08 35.82
CA SER A 15 7.31 20.09 37.20
C SER A 15 6.58 21.40 37.51
N ALA A 16 5.72 21.40 38.53
CA ALA A 16 5.06 22.62 39.01
C ALA A 16 6.09 23.72 39.34
N LYS A 17 7.19 23.37 40.00
CA LYS A 17 8.29 24.31 40.29
C LYS A 17 8.89 24.90 39.01
N SER A 18 9.15 24.07 37.99
CA SER A 18 9.67 24.53 36.71
C SER A 18 8.70 25.48 35.99
N ILE A 19 7.40 25.20 36.08
CA ILE A 19 6.33 26.05 35.52
C ILE A 19 6.30 27.40 36.26
N THR A 20 6.34 27.41 37.59
CA THR A 20 6.40 28.64 38.41
C THR A 20 7.62 29.49 38.08
N CYS A 21 8.83 28.90 38.03
CA CYS A 21 10.03 29.65 37.69
C CYS A 21 9.96 30.25 36.27
N ALA A 22 9.44 29.49 35.31
CA ALA A 22 9.30 29.96 33.94
C ALA A 22 8.29 31.10 33.81
N TYR A 23 7.14 30.98 34.50
CA TYR A 23 6.13 32.02 34.59
C TYR A 23 6.68 33.31 35.22
N GLN A 24 7.37 33.23 36.36
CA GLN A 24 7.95 34.40 37.04
C GLN A 24 8.96 35.14 36.15
N ARG A 25 9.83 34.38 35.47
CA ARG A 25 10.80 34.95 34.53
C ARG A 25 10.13 35.62 33.33
N LEU A 26 9.10 34.98 32.77
CA LEU A 26 8.37 35.53 31.63
C LEU A 26 7.60 36.79 32.03
N LEU A 27 6.93 36.78 33.18
CA LEU A 27 6.20 37.93 33.71
C LEU A 27 7.12 39.13 33.94
N ALA A 28 8.27 38.92 34.59
CA ALA A 28 9.27 39.98 34.80
C ALA A 28 9.71 40.61 33.47
N SER A 29 10.03 39.78 32.47
CA SER A 29 10.42 40.26 31.13
C SER A 29 9.30 41.04 30.43
N TYR A 30 8.02 40.72 30.66
CA TYR A 30 6.90 41.45 30.05
C TYR A 30 6.70 42.81 30.73
N LEU A 31 6.83 42.87 32.06
CA LEU A 31 6.75 44.12 32.83
C LEU A 31 7.88 45.09 32.46
N GLU A 32 9.11 44.60 32.30
CA GLU A 32 10.26 45.40 31.86
C GLU A 32 10.08 46.02 30.46
N ARG A 33 9.32 45.36 29.58
CA ARG A 33 9.07 45.82 28.21
C ARG A 33 7.85 46.72 28.08
N GLY A 34 7.14 47.00 29.18
CA GLY A 34 5.88 47.76 29.13
C GLY A 34 4.77 47.04 28.37
N ALA A 35 4.68 45.72 28.51
CA ALA A 35 3.65 44.91 27.84
C ALA A 35 2.23 45.36 28.19
N VAL A 36 1.31 45.15 27.24
CA VAL A 36 -0.10 45.55 27.40
C VAL A 36 -0.80 44.59 28.38
N ASP A 37 -1.77 45.10 29.15
CA ASP A 37 -2.56 44.35 30.14
C ASP A 37 -3.14 43.02 29.59
N THR A 38 -3.49 42.98 28.30
CA THR A 38 -3.98 41.77 27.61
C THR A 38 -2.96 40.64 27.55
N GLU A 39 -1.67 40.97 27.39
CA GLU A 39 -0.58 39.98 27.35
C GLU A 39 -0.29 39.43 28.74
N ILE A 40 -0.26 40.31 29.75
CA ILE A 40 -0.09 39.93 31.14
C ILE A 40 -1.22 38.99 31.58
N LYS A 41 -2.49 39.36 31.30
CA LYS A 41 -3.67 38.52 31.54
C LYS A 41 -3.55 37.14 30.90
N ARG A 42 -3.05 37.07 29.65
CA ARG A 42 -2.84 35.80 28.96
C ARG A 42 -1.80 34.92 29.67
N ILE A 43 -0.70 35.50 30.15
CA ILE A 43 0.35 34.76 30.87
C ILE A 43 -0.17 34.25 32.23
N HIS A 44 -0.99 35.04 32.94
CA HIS A 44 -1.69 34.59 34.15
C HIS A 44 -2.62 33.41 33.85
N GLN A 45 -3.47 33.51 32.83
CA GLN A 45 -4.37 32.43 32.43
C GLN A 45 -3.62 31.13 32.11
N ILE A 46 -2.48 31.24 31.42
CA ILE A 46 -1.61 30.10 31.10
C ILE A 46 -1.08 29.47 32.39
N TYR A 47 -0.54 30.28 33.30
CA TYR A 47 -0.01 29.81 34.58
C TYR A 47 -1.11 29.14 35.42
N ASP A 48 -2.26 29.78 35.57
CA ASP A 48 -3.39 29.24 36.33
C ASP A 48 -3.89 27.91 35.77
N THR A 49 -3.84 27.74 34.44
CA THR A 49 -4.19 26.48 33.78
C THR A 49 -3.13 25.41 34.03
N LEU A 50 -1.85 25.72 33.88
CA LEU A 50 -0.77 24.73 33.98
C LEU A 50 -0.38 24.39 35.43
N MET A 51 -0.71 25.23 36.39
CA MET A 51 -0.43 24.99 37.81
C MET A 51 -1.47 24.12 38.50
N ASP A 52 -2.74 24.26 38.12
CA ASP A 52 -3.82 23.41 38.59
C ASP A 52 -3.72 22.06 37.85
N PRO A 53 -3.43 20.93 38.53
CA PRO A 53 -3.24 19.64 37.87
C PRO A 53 -4.45 19.19 37.05
N THR A 54 -5.66 19.54 37.49
CA THR A 54 -6.91 19.21 36.82
C THR A 54 -7.09 20.05 35.56
N LYS A 55 -6.89 21.38 35.65
CA LYS A 55 -6.94 22.26 34.47
C LYS A 55 -5.85 21.91 33.47
N ARG A 56 -4.64 21.59 33.94
CA ARG A 56 -3.53 21.13 33.12
C ARG A 56 -3.88 19.84 32.40
N ARG A 57 -4.48 18.86 33.10
CA ARG A 57 -4.94 17.60 32.48
C ARG A 57 -5.94 17.86 31.36
N PHE A 58 -6.95 18.71 31.59
CA PHE A 58 -7.90 19.08 30.54
C PHE A 58 -7.24 19.80 29.37
N TYR A 59 -6.28 20.68 29.66
CA TYR A 59 -5.50 21.35 28.64
C TYR A 59 -4.69 20.35 27.80
N ASP A 60 -3.98 19.43 28.44
CA ASP A 60 -3.18 18.39 27.80
C ASP A 60 -4.04 17.49 26.89
N LEU A 61 -5.22 17.09 27.36
CA LEU A 61 -6.19 16.35 26.55
C LEU A 61 -6.67 17.15 25.34
N SER A 62 -6.85 18.46 25.48
CA SER A 62 -7.29 19.32 24.37
C SER A 62 -6.22 19.47 23.27
N LEU A 63 -4.93 19.27 23.62
CA LEU A 63 -3.83 19.27 22.66
C LEU A 63 -3.78 18.01 21.78
N LEU A 64 -4.51 16.95 22.13
CA LEU A 64 -4.60 15.72 21.34
C LEU A 64 -5.44 15.88 20.06
N GLY A 65 -6.09 17.03 19.86
CA GLY A 65 -6.84 17.37 18.66
C GLY A 65 -8.34 17.04 18.73
N ALA A 66 -9.06 17.32 17.65
CA ALA A 66 -10.53 17.18 17.60
C ALA A 66 -11.00 15.74 17.87
N GLY A 67 -10.19 14.74 17.50
CA GLY A 67 -10.46 13.33 17.76
C GLY A 67 -10.42 12.92 19.23
N ALA A 68 -9.95 13.78 20.14
CA ALA A 68 -9.84 13.50 21.58
C ALA A 68 -10.84 14.32 22.43
N ALA A 69 -11.74 15.07 21.81
CA ALA A 69 -12.70 15.92 22.52
C ALA A 69 -13.58 15.13 23.51
N HIS A 70 -13.88 13.86 23.20
CA HIS A 70 -14.64 13.00 24.11
C HIS A 70 -13.87 12.62 25.37
N TYR A 71 -12.53 12.64 25.38
CA TYR A 71 -11.76 12.40 26.60
C TYR A 71 -12.01 13.49 27.64
N VAL A 72 -11.96 14.76 27.21
CA VAL A 72 -12.28 15.91 28.06
C VAL A 72 -13.71 15.81 28.57
N ARG A 73 -14.66 15.45 27.69
CA ARG A 73 -16.07 15.27 28.07
C ARG A 73 -16.24 14.20 29.14
N PHE A 74 -15.75 12.98 28.90
CA PHE A 74 -15.93 11.86 29.83
C PHE A 74 -15.18 12.04 31.16
N GLU A 75 -14.03 12.72 31.13
CA GLU A 75 -13.32 13.11 32.35
C GLU A 75 -14.14 14.12 33.18
N ARG A 76 -14.81 15.10 32.54
CA ARG A 76 -15.71 16.04 33.23
C ARG A 76 -16.97 15.36 33.76
N GLU A 77 -17.53 14.43 32.99
CA GLU A 77 -18.70 13.64 33.38
C GLU A 77 -18.38 12.62 34.49
N GLY A 78 -17.10 12.39 34.79
CA GLY A 78 -16.68 11.42 35.78
C GLY A 78 -17.03 9.98 35.39
N LEU A 79 -16.92 9.65 34.09
CA LEU A 79 -17.24 8.31 33.59
C LEU A 79 -16.46 7.23 34.36
N THR A 80 -17.19 6.38 35.08
CA THR A 80 -16.65 5.25 35.83
C THR A 80 -16.62 3.98 34.98
N PHE A 81 -15.67 3.09 35.29
CA PHE A 81 -15.59 1.76 34.68
C PHE A 81 -14.85 0.78 35.62
N HIS A 82 -15.10 -0.52 35.42
CA HIS A 82 -14.56 -1.59 36.24
C HIS A 82 -13.85 -2.63 35.38
N LEU A 83 -12.53 -2.81 35.59
CA LEU A 83 -11.79 -3.83 34.88
C LEU A 83 -12.28 -5.23 35.30
N VAL A 84 -12.57 -6.07 34.32
CA VAL A 84 -13.06 -7.43 34.55
C VAL A 84 -11.86 -8.37 34.72
N ASN A 85 -11.87 -9.20 35.77
CA ASN A 85 -10.75 -10.09 36.08
C ASN A 85 -10.43 -11.07 34.94
N ASN A 86 -11.48 -11.67 34.38
CA ASN A 86 -11.45 -12.61 33.26
C ASN A 86 -12.38 -12.13 32.12
N PRO A 87 -11.91 -11.20 31.26
CA PRO A 87 -12.75 -10.66 30.18
C PRO A 87 -13.33 -11.71 29.23
N LYS A 88 -12.61 -12.84 29.04
CA LYS A 88 -12.99 -13.93 28.15
C LYS A 88 -14.20 -14.75 28.63
N ASP A 89 -14.57 -14.64 29.92
CA ASP A 89 -15.72 -15.34 30.47
C ASP A 89 -17.05 -14.67 30.06
N TYR A 90 -16.96 -13.51 29.42
CA TYR A 90 -18.10 -12.70 28.97
C TYR A 90 -18.16 -12.67 27.46
N ASN A 91 -19.34 -12.74 26.87
CA ASN A 91 -19.52 -12.29 25.49
C ASN A 91 -19.30 -10.76 25.42
N TYR A 92 -19.06 -10.21 24.23
CA TYR A 92 -18.74 -8.80 24.00
C TYR A 92 -19.80 -7.83 24.53
N TYR A 93 -21.08 -8.17 24.43
CA TYR A 93 -22.18 -7.35 24.93
C TYR A 93 -22.22 -7.30 26.46
N ASP A 94 -22.06 -8.46 27.08
CA ASP A 94 -22.04 -8.61 28.53
C ASP A 94 -20.79 -8.01 29.14
N TYR A 95 -19.66 -8.10 28.45
CA TYR A 95 -18.43 -7.45 28.88
C TYR A 95 -18.59 -5.93 28.93
N ILE A 96 -19.16 -5.31 27.89
CA ILE A 96 -19.40 -3.85 27.91
C ILE A 96 -20.33 -3.49 29.07
N SER A 97 -21.38 -4.30 29.28
CA SER A 97 -22.34 -4.07 30.36
C SER A 97 -21.67 -4.18 31.74
N ALA A 98 -20.81 -5.18 31.96
CA ALA A 98 -20.03 -5.34 33.18
C ALA A 98 -18.98 -4.23 33.37
N LEU A 99 -18.28 -3.84 32.30
CA LEU A 99 -17.26 -2.79 32.31
C LEU A 99 -17.83 -1.45 32.78
N PHE A 100 -19.04 -1.10 32.32
CA PHE A 100 -19.69 0.16 32.68
C PHE A 100 -20.72 0.03 33.83
N GLY A 101 -20.83 -1.15 34.46
CA GLY A 101 -21.77 -1.39 35.55
C GLY A 101 -23.23 -1.08 35.17
N LEU A 102 -23.63 -1.42 33.94
CA LEU A 102 -24.98 -1.14 33.44
C LEU A 102 -26.03 -1.92 34.25
N SER A 103 -27.17 -1.28 34.49
CA SER A 103 -28.32 -1.91 35.12
C SER A 103 -28.91 -3.02 34.22
N ASN A 104 -29.81 -3.85 34.75
CA ASN A 104 -30.48 -4.87 33.94
C ASN A 104 -31.29 -4.26 32.77
N GLU A 105 -31.82 -3.05 32.94
CA GLU A 105 -32.60 -2.35 31.92
C GLU A 105 -31.72 -1.73 30.84
N ASP A 106 -30.50 -1.32 31.21
CA ASP A 106 -29.52 -0.70 30.31
C ASP A 106 -28.54 -1.72 29.68
N ARG A 107 -28.63 -2.99 30.07
CA ARG A 107 -27.73 -4.05 29.60
C ARG A 107 -27.82 -4.16 28.09
N LEU A 108 -26.66 -4.27 27.44
CA LEU A 108 -26.65 -4.49 26.00
C LEU A 108 -27.21 -5.87 25.66
N ILE A 109 -28.16 -5.88 24.73
CA ILE A 109 -28.81 -7.10 24.27
C ILE A 109 -28.00 -7.68 23.10
N PRO A 110 -27.49 -8.92 23.19
CA PRO A 110 -26.82 -9.58 22.08
C PRO A 110 -27.64 -9.54 20.77
N GLY A 111 -26.98 -9.39 19.63
CA GLY A 111 -27.64 -9.22 18.33
C GLY A 111 -28.04 -7.78 17.99
N THR A 112 -28.24 -6.92 18.99
CA THR A 112 -28.55 -5.50 18.74
C THR A 112 -27.29 -4.72 18.34
N ARG A 113 -27.48 -3.56 17.70
CA ARG A 113 -26.39 -2.63 17.42
C ARG A 113 -26.19 -1.71 18.63
N PRO A 114 -25.06 -1.78 19.35
CA PRO A 114 -24.83 -0.88 20.46
C PRO A 114 -24.80 0.58 19.99
N ALA A 115 -25.24 1.50 20.85
CA ALA A 115 -25.18 2.93 20.55
C ALA A 115 -23.74 3.37 20.24
N GLY A 116 -23.54 4.21 19.23
CA GLY A 116 -22.21 4.69 18.83
C GLY A 116 -21.45 5.42 19.95
N SER A 117 -22.15 5.93 20.96
CA SER A 117 -21.54 6.53 22.16
C SER A 117 -20.67 5.55 22.94
N PHE A 118 -20.96 4.24 22.91
CA PHE A 118 -20.13 3.22 23.56
C PHE A 118 -18.75 3.08 22.92
N TYR A 119 -18.61 3.31 21.62
CA TYR A 119 -17.30 3.35 20.97
C TYR A 119 -16.41 4.41 21.62
N ALA A 120 -16.92 5.64 21.78
CA ALA A 120 -16.19 6.74 22.40
C ALA A 120 -15.89 6.46 23.89
N LYS A 121 -16.81 5.81 24.62
CA LYS A 121 -16.57 5.39 26.01
C LYS A 121 -15.45 4.35 26.10
N LEU A 122 -15.47 3.32 25.25
CA LEU A 122 -14.43 2.29 25.20
C LEU A 122 -13.06 2.86 24.82
N ASP A 123 -13.03 3.78 23.85
CA ASP A 123 -11.81 4.48 23.45
C ASP A 123 -11.22 5.31 24.60
N TYR A 124 -12.07 6.00 25.37
CA TYR A 124 -11.63 6.68 26.59
C TYR A 124 -11.09 5.71 27.65
N VAL A 125 -11.74 4.56 27.85
CA VAL A 125 -11.25 3.52 28.77
C VAL A 125 -9.86 3.03 28.34
N LEU A 126 -9.66 2.74 27.05
CA LEU A 126 -8.35 2.35 26.51
C LEU A 126 -7.30 3.43 26.75
N PHE A 127 -7.64 4.70 26.53
CA PHE A 127 -6.74 5.82 26.83
C PHE A 127 -6.33 5.84 28.31
N ARG A 128 -7.28 5.71 29.25
CA ARG A 128 -6.98 5.68 30.70
C ARG A 128 -6.12 4.49 31.09
N MET A 129 -6.37 3.33 30.48
CA MET A 129 -5.58 2.12 30.68
C MET A 129 -4.14 2.28 30.17
N TYR A 130 -3.97 2.90 29.00
CA TYR A 130 -2.66 3.22 28.43
C TYR A 130 -1.86 4.19 29.31
N GLU A 131 -2.50 5.25 29.85
CA GLU A 131 -1.86 6.15 30.81
C GLU A 131 -1.34 5.38 32.04
N ARG A 132 -2.18 4.49 32.59
CA ARG A 132 -1.84 3.70 33.77
C ARG A 132 -0.74 2.68 33.48
N GLU A 133 -0.79 2.01 32.33
CA GLU A 133 0.26 1.11 31.85
C GLU A 133 1.60 1.85 31.76
N LYS A 134 1.64 3.03 31.12
CA LYS A 134 2.86 3.85 30.99
C LYS A 134 3.40 4.29 32.34
N MET A 135 2.52 4.61 33.29
CA MET A 135 2.91 4.96 34.65
C MET A 135 3.57 3.76 35.36
N LEU A 136 3.00 2.56 35.26
CA LEU A 136 3.59 1.34 35.81
C LEU A 136 4.93 1.01 35.15
N GLN A 137 5.03 1.11 33.82
CA GLN A 137 6.27 0.83 33.07
C GLN A 137 7.44 1.78 33.41
N ARG A 138 7.17 2.96 33.97
CA ARG A 138 8.21 3.89 34.43
C ARG A 138 8.82 3.51 35.78
N LEU A 139 8.19 2.60 36.52
CA LEU A 139 8.71 2.15 37.80
C LEU A 139 9.89 1.18 37.55
N PRO A 140 11.01 1.33 38.29
CA PRO A 140 12.18 0.48 38.07
C PRO A 140 11.92 -1.00 38.43
N LYS A 141 10.99 -1.26 39.35
CA LYS A 141 10.57 -2.60 39.74
C LYS A 141 9.09 -2.59 40.17
N LEU A 142 8.30 -3.47 39.58
CA LEU A 142 6.89 -3.67 39.97
C LEU A 142 6.78 -4.67 41.12
N ASN A 143 5.96 -4.35 42.12
CA ASN A 143 5.56 -5.32 43.14
C ASN A 143 4.49 -6.29 42.61
N LYS A 144 4.15 -7.33 43.37
CA LYS A 144 3.17 -8.36 42.96
C LYS A 144 1.80 -7.79 42.59
N ALA A 145 1.31 -6.81 43.34
CA ALA A 145 0.02 -6.17 43.06
C ALA A 145 0.04 -5.36 41.76
N GLN A 146 1.12 -4.61 41.52
CA GLN A 146 1.32 -3.83 40.29
C GLN A 146 1.52 -4.72 39.06
N GLN A 147 2.19 -5.87 39.21
CA GLN A 147 2.29 -6.87 38.14
C GLN A 147 0.92 -7.47 37.81
N ALA A 148 0.11 -7.78 38.84
CA ALA A 148 -1.26 -8.26 38.65
C ALA A 148 -2.15 -7.20 37.99
N GLU A 149 -2.02 -5.92 38.39
CA GLU A 149 -2.71 -4.79 37.77
C GLU A 149 -2.32 -4.63 36.30
N LEU A 150 -1.02 -4.65 35.98
CA LEU A 150 -0.54 -4.56 34.59
C LEU A 150 -1.06 -5.73 33.74
N ALA A 151 -1.08 -6.95 34.28
CA ALA A 151 -1.64 -8.09 33.59
C ALA A 151 -3.16 -7.95 33.36
N LEU A 152 -3.89 -7.41 34.34
CA LEU A 152 -5.32 -7.13 34.24
C LEU A 152 -5.61 -6.07 33.16
N ILE A 153 -4.82 -4.99 33.14
CA ILE A 153 -4.87 -3.93 32.12
C ILE A 153 -4.65 -4.56 30.74
N ASN A 154 -3.57 -5.31 30.55
CA ASN A 154 -3.24 -5.90 29.25
C ASN A 154 -4.34 -6.84 28.72
N ARG A 155 -4.97 -7.65 29.60
CA ARG A 155 -6.09 -8.52 29.22
C ARG A 155 -7.31 -7.72 28.78
N ASN A 156 -7.71 -6.71 29.55
CA ASN A 156 -8.88 -5.88 29.23
C ASN A 156 -8.63 -5.02 27.96
N THR A 157 -7.43 -4.45 27.79
CA THR A 157 -7.05 -3.67 26.60
C THR A 157 -7.18 -4.50 25.33
N LYS A 158 -6.66 -5.73 25.35
CA LYS A 158 -6.78 -6.66 24.22
C LYS A 158 -8.24 -6.99 23.90
N TYR A 159 -9.06 -7.20 24.93
CA TYR A 159 -10.47 -7.56 24.79
C TYR A 159 -11.32 -6.40 24.27
N ILE A 160 -11.16 -5.20 24.82
CA ILE A 160 -11.81 -3.98 24.34
C ILE A 160 -11.44 -3.73 22.87
N GLY A 161 -10.16 -3.90 22.51
CA GLY A 161 -9.74 -3.76 21.11
C GLY A 161 -10.41 -4.76 20.16
N ALA A 162 -10.73 -5.97 20.63
CA ALA A 162 -11.49 -6.96 19.86
C ALA A 162 -12.96 -6.55 19.72
N ILE A 163 -13.58 -6.11 20.82
CA ILE A 163 -14.95 -5.60 20.84
C ILE A 163 -15.13 -4.42 19.89
N MET A 164 -14.23 -3.43 19.95
CA MET A 164 -14.25 -2.27 19.06
C MET A 164 -14.13 -2.69 17.58
N ALA A 165 -13.25 -3.65 17.28
CA ALA A 165 -13.05 -4.16 15.93
C ALA A 165 -14.24 -4.99 15.40
N VAL A 166 -15.08 -5.55 16.27
CA VAL A 166 -16.18 -6.45 15.89
C VAL A 166 -17.54 -5.76 15.97
N LEU A 167 -17.90 -5.14 17.10
CA LEU A 167 -19.22 -4.54 17.32
C LEU A 167 -19.36 -3.12 16.76
N PHE A 168 -18.25 -2.40 16.62
CA PHE A 168 -18.24 -0.98 16.23
C PHE A 168 -17.50 -0.70 14.93
N SER A 169 -17.07 -1.73 14.22
CA SER A 169 -16.52 -1.57 12.88
C SER A 169 -17.60 -1.06 11.91
N SER A 170 -17.18 -0.30 10.89
CA SER A 170 -18.03 0.01 9.75
C SER A 170 -18.41 -1.25 8.95
N ALA A 171 -17.61 -2.32 9.07
CA ALA A 171 -17.88 -3.62 8.48
C ALA A 171 -18.90 -4.41 9.31
N LEU A 172 -20.19 -4.26 8.98
CA LEU A 172 -21.30 -4.93 9.68
C LEU A 172 -21.15 -6.45 9.76
N TYR A 173 -20.52 -7.07 8.75
CA TYR A 173 -20.32 -8.51 8.71
C TYR A 173 -19.51 -9.07 9.89
N LYS A 174 -18.59 -8.31 10.51
CA LYS A 174 -17.84 -8.82 11.67
C LYS A 174 -18.74 -9.05 12.86
N LYS A 175 -19.69 -8.13 13.08
CA LYS A 175 -20.74 -8.28 14.09
C LYS A 175 -21.63 -9.47 13.73
N ASP A 176 -22.04 -9.63 12.48
CA ASP A 176 -22.87 -10.77 12.06
C ASP A 176 -22.18 -12.13 12.29
N PHE A 177 -20.88 -12.25 11.99
CA PHE A 177 -20.09 -13.44 12.32
C PHE A 177 -20.04 -13.68 13.83
N TYR A 178 -19.84 -12.62 14.61
CA TYR A 178 -19.80 -12.72 16.06
C TYR A 178 -21.16 -13.14 16.63
N ASP A 179 -22.25 -12.54 16.19
CA ASP A 179 -23.62 -12.90 16.58
C ASP A 179 -23.93 -14.35 16.23
N LEU A 180 -23.44 -14.83 15.09
CA LEU A 180 -23.56 -16.23 14.70
C LEU A 180 -22.87 -17.18 15.71
N THR A 181 -21.75 -16.78 16.33
CA THR A 181 -21.12 -17.56 17.42
C THR A 181 -22.00 -17.67 18.66
N LEU A 182 -22.90 -16.71 18.86
CA LEU A 182 -23.89 -16.71 19.95
C LEU A 182 -25.21 -17.40 19.56
N GLY A 183 -25.31 -17.89 18.32
CA GLY A 183 -26.53 -18.45 17.78
C GLY A 183 -27.60 -17.46 17.40
N ILE A 184 -27.21 -16.21 17.21
CA ILE A 184 -28.09 -15.13 16.80
C ILE A 184 -27.97 -15.00 15.29
N ILE A 185 -29.05 -15.34 14.59
CA ILE A 185 -29.11 -15.28 13.13
C ILE A 185 -29.66 -13.89 12.75
N SER A 186 -28.79 -13.02 12.26
CA SER A 186 -29.19 -11.67 11.84
C SER A 186 -29.92 -11.65 10.49
N ASN A 187 -29.64 -12.62 9.60
CA ASN A 187 -30.27 -12.75 8.30
C ASN A 187 -30.10 -14.18 7.72
N PRO A 188 -30.85 -14.56 6.66
CA PRO A 188 -30.73 -15.87 6.02
C PRO A 188 -29.33 -16.18 5.46
N ASP A 189 -28.57 -15.17 5.03
CA ASP A 189 -27.21 -15.36 4.52
C ASP A 189 -26.26 -15.93 5.60
N MET A 190 -26.49 -15.62 6.87
CA MET A 190 -25.69 -16.17 7.98
C MET A 190 -25.99 -17.64 8.25
N ILE A 191 -27.20 -18.12 7.99
CA ILE A 191 -27.54 -19.56 8.09
C ILE A 191 -26.70 -20.34 7.09
N GLU A 192 -26.70 -19.87 5.84
CA GLU A 192 -25.94 -20.51 4.78
C GLU A 192 -24.43 -20.42 5.05
N LEU A 193 -23.96 -19.29 5.55
CA LEU A 193 -22.57 -19.13 5.98
C LEU A 193 -22.19 -20.14 7.08
N GLU A 194 -23.02 -20.32 8.12
CA GLU A 194 -22.80 -21.31 9.18
C GLU A 194 -22.63 -22.71 8.59
N ARG A 195 -23.52 -23.09 7.67
CA ARG A 195 -23.51 -24.37 6.98
C ARG A 195 -22.21 -24.57 6.18
N LEU A 196 -21.80 -23.56 5.41
CA LEU A 196 -20.60 -23.61 4.57
C LEU A 196 -19.30 -23.64 5.37
N ILE A 197 -19.26 -23.01 6.56
CA ILE A 197 -18.13 -23.06 7.50
C ILE A 197 -18.00 -24.45 8.15
N GLY A 198 -19.08 -25.23 8.19
CA GLY A 198 -19.13 -26.53 8.87
C GLY A 198 -19.68 -26.46 10.29
N GLY A 199 -20.47 -25.42 10.59
CA GLY A 199 -21.17 -25.25 11.86
C GLY A 199 -20.56 -24.20 12.78
N ARG A 200 -21.38 -23.73 13.73
CA ARG A 200 -21.03 -22.70 14.72
C ARG A 200 -19.79 -23.01 15.54
N ASP A 201 -19.59 -24.28 15.94
CA ASP A 201 -18.48 -24.67 16.80
C ASP A 201 -17.11 -24.36 16.20
N ILE A 202 -16.98 -24.44 14.87
CA ILE A 202 -15.75 -24.08 14.15
C ILE A 202 -15.51 -22.57 14.25
N LEU A 203 -16.57 -21.77 14.10
CA LEU A 203 -16.49 -20.32 14.22
C LEU A 203 -16.19 -19.86 15.66
N VAL A 204 -16.77 -20.51 16.68
CA VAL A 204 -16.46 -20.27 18.09
C VAL A 204 -14.98 -20.55 18.38
N LYS A 205 -14.46 -21.70 17.93
CA LYS A 205 -13.02 -22.04 18.06
C LYS A 205 -12.12 -21.04 17.33
N HIS A 206 -12.59 -20.49 16.20
CA HIS A 206 -11.88 -19.41 15.51
C HIS A 206 -11.87 -18.12 16.33
N LEU A 207 -13.02 -17.68 16.86
CA LEU A 207 -13.14 -16.48 17.70
C LEU A 207 -12.21 -16.53 18.92
N GLU A 208 -12.08 -17.69 19.57
CA GLU A 208 -11.15 -17.88 20.70
C GLU A 208 -9.68 -17.61 20.33
N LYS A 209 -9.30 -17.95 19.09
CA LYS A 209 -7.96 -17.72 18.53
C LYS A 209 -7.81 -16.30 17.96
N ASP A 210 -8.88 -15.75 17.39
CA ASP A 210 -8.95 -14.44 16.76
C ASP A 210 -10.19 -13.66 17.17
N GLY A 211 -10.09 -12.99 18.33
CA GLY A 211 -11.18 -12.15 18.81
C GLY A 211 -11.57 -11.01 17.85
N ARG A 212 -10.71 -10.65 16.88
CA ARG A 212 -10.99 -9.57 15.93
C ARG A 212 -11.67 -10.05 14.64
N LEU A 213 -11.85 -11.36 14.50
CA LEU A 213 -12.47 -12.00 13.34
C LEU A 213 -11.90 -11.45 12.02
N GLN A 214 -10.57 -11.47 11.89
CA GLN A 214 -9.90 -10.82 10.76
C GLN A 214 -10.17 -11.51 9.43
N ILE A 215 -10.59 -12.79 9.46
CA ILE A 215 -10.90 -13.57 8.26
C ILE A 215 -12.32 -13.36 7.73
N SER A 216 -13.19 -12.62 8.42
CA SER A 216 -14.62 -12.57 8.05
C SER A 216 -14.84 -12.07 6.62
N TRP A 217 -14.05 -11.10 6.17
CA TRP A 217 -14.16 -10.61 4.79
C TRP A 217 -13.67 -11.63 3.77
N GLY A 218 -12.57 -12.34 4.08
CA GLY A 218 -12.07 -13.43 3.22
C GLY A 218 -13.06 -14.59 3.13
N ALA A 219 -13.70 -14.97 4.24
CA ALA A 219 -14.74 -15.99 4.25
C ALA A 219 -15.97 -15.60 3.40
N LEU A 220 -16.38 -14.32 3.45
CA LEU A 220 -17.43 -13.81 2.57
C LEU A 220 -17.01 -13.80 1.10
N ALA A 221 -15.76 -13.43 0.80
CA ALA A 221 -15.25 -13.46 -0.56
C ALA A 221 -15.27 -14.90 -1.12
N LEU A 222 -14.84 -15.87 -0.31
CA LEU A 222 -14.92 -17.29 -0.66
C LEU A 222 -16.37 -17.76 -0.84
N LYS A 223 -17.33 -17.30 -0.01
CA LYS A 223 -18.76 -17.63 -0.20
C LYS A 223 -19.25 -17.11 -1.55
N GLN A 224 -18.94 -15.86 -1.89
CA GLN A 224 -19.35 -15.24 -3.15
C GLN A 224 -18.71 -15.92 -4.38
N ALA A 225 -17.50 -16.44 -4.25
CA ALA A 225 -16.83 -17.25 -5.28
C ALA A 225 -17.26 -18.74 -5.31
N ASN A 226 -18.21 -19.17 -4.45
CA ASN A 226 -18.56 -20.58 -4.25
C ASN A 226 -17.39 -21.49 -3.81
N LEU A 227 -16.39 -20.92 -3.13
CA LEU A 227 -15.21 -21.61 -2.62
C LEU A 227 -15.25 -21.83 -1.10
N LEU A 228 -16.24 -21.29 -0.39
CA LEU A 228 -16.32 -21.46 1.05
C LEU A 228 -16.75 -22.89 1.39
N THR A 229 -15.81 -23.65 1.93
CA THR A 229 -16.01 -24.99 2.50
C THR A 229 -15.43 -25.02 3.92
N PRO A 230 -15.77 -26.03 4.75
CA PRO A 230 -15.18 -26.16 6.07
C PRO A 230 -13.65 -26.25 6.03
N GLU A 231 -13.11 -26.92 5.02
CA GLU A 231 -11.67 -27.03 4.80
C GLU A 231 -11.03 -25.69 4.44
N ASN A 232 -11.60 -24.96 3.48
CA ASN A 232 -11.07 -23.66 3.05
C ASN A 232 -11.18 -22.61 4.17
N PHE A 233 -12.27 -22.63 4.94
CA PHE A 233 -12.39 -21.80 6.15
C PHE A 233 -11.30 -22.12 7.16
N LEU A 234 -11.04 -23.41 7.42
CA LEU A 234 -10.00 -23.84 8.35
C LEU A 234 -8.60 -23.43 7.87
N LYS A 235 -8.29 -23.61 6.58
CA LYS A 235 -7.04 -23.18 5.94
C LYS A 235 -6.84 -21.66 6.14
N LEU A 236 -7.84 -20.85 5.82
CA LEU A 236 -7.78 -19.39 6.01
C LEU A 236 -7.64 -19.00 7.50
N SER A 237 -8.37 -19.67 8.38
CA SER A 237 -8.30 -19.46 9.83
C SER A 237 -6.91 -19.79 10.42
N GLN A 238 -6.23 -20.79 9.85
CA GLN A 238 -4.94 -21.30 10.33
C GLN A 238 -3.73 -20.63 9.65
N ALA A 239 -3.96 -19.75 8.68
CA ALA A 239 -2.90 -18.98 8.04
C ALA A 239 -2.05 -18.25 9.09
N LYS A 240 -0.72 -18.34 8.93
CA LYS A 240 0.29 -17.74 9.82
C LYS A 240 0.53 -16.27 9.49
N GLY A 241 0.21 -15.88 8.26
CA GLY A 241 0.27 -14.52 7.76
C GLY A 241 -0.68 -13.52 8.43
N ASN A 242 -0.65 -12.27 7.95
CA ASN A 242 -1.63 -11.27 8.34
C ASN A 242 -3.00 -11.62 7.73
N ARG A 243 -3.88 -12.21 8.56
CA ARG A 243 -5.23 -12.66 8.17
C ARG A 243 -6.16 -11.54 7.66
N ALA A 244 -5.98 -10.31 8.14
CA ALA A 244 -6.75 -9.17 7.64
C ALA A 244 -6.33 -8.86 6.20
N SER A 245 -5.02 -8.83 5.95
CA SER A 245 -4.44 -8.62 4.62
C SER A 245 -4.85 -9.73 3.65
N LEU A 246 -4.81 -11.00 4.07
CA LEU A 246 -5.31 -12.12 3.26
C LEU A 246 -6.77 -11.92 2.84
N SER A 247 -7.61 -11.44 3.75
CA SER A 247 -9.02 -11.20 3.46
C SER A 247 -9.25 -10.08 2.46
N ILE A 248 -8.43 -9.02 2.54
CA ILE A 248 -8.47 -7.91 1.57
C ILE A 248 -8.02 -8.40 0.20
N VAL A 249 -6.93 -9.17 0.12
CA VAL A 249 -6.46 -9.78 -1.13
C VAL A 249 -7.53 -10.67 -1.74
N LEU A 250 -8.19 -11.54 -0.96
CA LEU A 250 -9.29 -12.38 -1.46
C LEU A 250 -10.45 -11.55 -2.02
N ASN A 251 -10.81 -10.45 -1.37
CA ASN A 251 -11.84 -9.56 -1.88
C ASN A 251 -11.40 -8.91 -3.21
N ASP A 252 -10.15 -8.45 -3.33
CA ASP A 252 -9.65 -7.87 -4.58
C ASP A 252 -9.64 -8.89 -5.73
N LEU A 253 -9.25 -10.14 -5.47
CA LEU A 253 -9.33 -11.23 -6.45
C LEU A 253 -10.77 -11.51 -6.87
N LEU A 254 -11.72 -11.47 -5.93
CA LEU A 254 -13.14 -11.64 -6.22
C LEU A 254 -13.68 -10.51 -7.11
N GLN A 255 -13.36 -9.25 -6.77
CA GLN A 255 -13.80 -8.09 -7.56
C GLN A 255 -13.24 -8.12 -8.99
N ALA A 256 -12.04 -8.67 -9.16
CA ALA A 256 -11.42 -8.88 -10.46
C ALA A 256 -11.92 -10.14 -11.21
N GLY A 257 -12.78 -10.96 -10.58
CA GLY A 257 -13.32 -12.19 -11.19
C GLY A 257 -12.29 -13.31 -11.35
N ILE A 258 -11.19 -13.28 -10.59
CA ILE A 258 -10.11 -14.29 -10.64
C ILE A 258 -9.97 -15.07 -9.33
N LEU A 259 -10.90 -14.94 -8.38
CA LEU A 259 -10.90 -15.76 -7.18
C LEU A 259 -11.41 -17.17 -7.50
N ASP A 260 -10.48 -18.11 -7.70
CA ASP A 260 -10.72 -19.55 -7.85
C ASP A 260 -9.95 -20.36 -6.78
N GLN A 261 -10.12 -21.69 -6.79
CA GLN A 261 -9.46 -22.57 -5.82
C GLN A 261 -7.93 -22.51 -5.94
N ASP A 262 -7.38 -22.50 -7.15
CA ASP A 262 -5.94 -22.49 -7.39
C ASP A 262 -5.28 -21.19 -6.89
N ASN A 263 -5.94 -20.05 -7.12
CA ASN A 263 -5.47 -18.75 -6.65
C ASN A 263 -5.60 -18.61 -5.14
N PHE A 264 -6.64 -19.17 -4.52
CA PHE A 264 -6.77 -19.27 -3.06
C PHE A 264 -5.63 -20.08 -2.44
N GLU A 265 -5.32 -21.25 -3.01
CA GLU A 265 -4.24 -22.11 -2.51
C GLU A 265 -2.87 -21.46 -2.68
N ARG A 266 -2.61 -20.84 -3.83
CA ARG A 266 -1.39 -20.06 -4.08
C ARG A 266 -1.25 -18.89 -3.11
N LEU A 267 -2.33 -18.17 -2.81
CA LEU A 267 -2.29 -17.11 -1.81
C LEU A 267 -1.85 -17.63 -0.44
N LEU A 268 -2.41 -18.77 0.00
CA LEU A 268 -2.07 -19.35 1.29
C LEU A 268 -0.64 -19.89 1.37
N GLN A 269 -0.07 -20.37 0.25
CA GLN A 269 1.35 -20.72 0.19
C GLN A 269 2.27 -19.50 0.39
N HIS A 270 1.76 -18.29 0.14
CA HIS A 270 2.46 -17.02 0.28
C HIS A 270 1.98 -16.19 1.49
N ASP A 271 1.28 -16.80 2.45
CA ASP A 271 0.62 -16.10 3.55
C ASP A 271 1.55 -15.19 4.39
N LYS A 272 2.81 -15.58 4.58
CA LYS A 272 3.83 -14.79 5.27
C LYS A 272 4.06 -13.39 4.65
N TYR A 273 3.68 -13.20 3.38
CA TYR A 273 3.79 -11.94 2.65
C TYR A 273 2.43 -11.27 2.43
N ALA A 274 1.39 -11.65 3.18
CA ALA A 274 0.02 -11.16 2.96
C ALA A 274 -0.10 -9.63 2.95
N LEU A 275 0.65 -8.92 3.81
CA LEU A 275 0.63 -7.45 3.85
C LEU A 275 1.28 -6.84 2.60
N ASP A 276 2.40 -7.41 2.14
CA ASP A 276 3.08 -6.95 0.92
C ASP A 276 2.20 -7.20 -0.30
N LEU A 277 1.52 -8.36 -0.35
CA LEU A 277 0.56 -8.71 -1.38
C LEU A 277 -0.67 -7.81 -1.36
N GLU A 278 -1.22 -7.49 -0.18
CA GLU A 278 -2.31 -6.51 -0.01
C GLU A 278 -1.90 -5.14 -0.57
N ASN A 279 -0.72 -4.66 -0.18
CA ASN A 279 -0.20 -3.39 -0.67
C ASN A 279 -0.02 -3.41 -2.19
N GLY A 280 0.56 -4.48 -2.75
CA GLY A 280 0.79 -4.63 -4.18
C GLY A 280 -0.51 -4.68 -4.98
N LEU A 281 -1.42 -5.58 -4.59
CA LEU A 281 -2.69 -5.78 -5.27
C LEU A 281 -3.61 -4.56 -5.13
N GLY A 282 -3.64 -3.93 -3.95
CA GLY A 282 -4.42 -2.72 -3.71
C GLY A 282 -3.99 -1.54 -4.61
N ARG A 283 -2.71 -1.47 -5.00
CA ARG A 283 -2.21 -0.50 -6.00
C ARG A 283 -2.74 -0.83 -7.38
N LEU A 284 -2.71 -2.10 -7.78
CA LEU A 284 -3.28 -2.57 -9.05
C LEU A 284 -4.80 -2.36 -9.13
N THR A 285 -5.51 -2.52 -8.01
CA THR A 285 -6.95 -2.26 -7.92
C THR A 285 -7.26 -0.80 -8.24
N ARG A 286 -6.46 0.16 -7.74
CA ARG A 286 -6.65 1.60 -8.01
C ARG A 286 -6.51 1.96 -9.50
N ILE A 287 -5.56 1.33 -10.18
CA ILE A 287 -5.31 1.52 -11.62
C ILE A 287 -6.07 0.51 -12.50
N LYS A 288 -6.96 -0.30 -11.92
CA LYS A 288 -7.82 -1.28 -12.61
C LYS A 288 -7.06 -2.32 -13.44
N LEU A 289 -5.93 -2.81 -12.92
CA LEU A 289 -5.07 -3.80 -13.59
C LEU A 289 -5.06 -5.18 -12.93
N VAL A 290 -5.93 -5.43 -11.94
CA VAL A 290 -6.00 -6.75 -11.33
C VAL A 290 -6.52 -7.76 -12.34
N ASN A 291 -5.68 -8.72 -12.73
CA ASN A 291 -6.00 -9.88 -13.56
C ASN A 291 -5.04 -11.04 -13.21
N GLN A 292 -5.25 -12.21 -13.81
CA GLN A 292 -4.45 -13.41 -13.52
C GLN A 292 -2.94 -13.16 -13.73
N TYR A 293 -2.57 -12.48 -14.81
CA TYR A 293 -1.19 -12.24 -15.19
C TYR A 293 -0.44 -11.38 -14.15
N PHE A 294 -1.02 -10.26 -13.73
CA PHE A 294 -0.39 -9.41 -12.72
C PHE A 294 -0.41 -10.03 -11.33
N TYR A 295 -1.46 -10.78 -10.99
CA TYR A 295 -1.52 -11.49 -9.71
C TYR A 295 -0.41 -12.53 -9.58
N GLU A 296 -0.19 -13.35 -10.61
CA GLU A 296 0.90 -14.34 -10.62
C GLU A 296 2.28 -13.71 -10.51
N GLY A 297 2.52 -12.61 -11.23
CA GLY A 297 3.79 -11.90 -11.11
C GLY A 297 3.98 -11.26 -9.73
N LEU A 298 2.92 -10.71 -9.12
CA LEU A 298 3.00 -10.22 -7.73
C LEU A 298 3.31 -11.34 -6.73
N LEU A 299 2.64 -12.49 -6.84
CA LEU A 299 2.92 -13.65 -5.99
C LEU A 299 4.40 -14.07 -6.08
N ALA A 300 4.96 -14.09 -7.30
CA ALA A 300 6.35 -14.46 -7.53
C ALA A 300 7.35 -13.49 -6.86
N THR A 301 6.95 -12.24 -6.59
CA THR A 301 7.82 -11.23 -5.96
C THR A 301 7.85 -11.34 -4.42
N GLY A 302 6.89 -12.03 -3.80
CA GLY A 302 6.84 -12.26 -2.36
C GLY A 302 6.89 -10.97 -1.53
N LYS A 303 7.92 -10.80 -0.71
CA LYS A 303 8.10 -9.61 0.16
C LYS A 303 8.19 -8.27 -0.61
N ALA A 304 8.50 -8.32 -1.91
CA ALA A 304 8.63 -7.14 -2.75
C ALA A 304 7.31 -6.73 -3.42
N ALA A 305 6.21 -7.45 -3.19
CA ALA A 305 4.94 -7.20 -3.88
C ALA A 305 4.40 -5.78 -3.68
N GLY A 306 4.58 -5.20 -2.49
CA GLY A 306 4.17 -3.81 -2.21
C GLY A 306 4.93 -2.77 -3.03
N ASP A 307 6.25 -2.92 -3.13
CA ASP A 307 7.11 -2.03 -3.90
C ASP A 307 6.85 -2.18 -5.40
N VAL A 308 6.67 -3.43 -5.86
CA VAL A 308 6.33 -3.75 -7.26
C VAL A 308 4.97 -3.15 -7.64
N GLY A 309 3.95 -3.25 -6.79
CA GLY A 309 2.66 -2.61 -7.04
C GLY A 309 2.75 -1.08 -7.06
N THR A 310 3.59 -0.49 -6.21
CA THR A 310 3.86 0.95 -6.22
C THR A 310 4.55 1.37 -7.52
N ALA A 311 5.62 0.68 -7.91
CA ALA A 311 6.31 0.87 -9.19
C ALA A 311 5.34 0.81 -10.38
N LEU A 312 4.43 -0.17 -10.40
CA LEU A 312 3.42 -0.31 -11.44
C LEU A 312 2.41 0.85 -11.50
N GLU A 313 1.95 1.35 -10.35
CA GLU A 313 1.10 2.55 -10.29
C GLU A 313 1.80 3.75 -10.94
N PHE A 314 3.08 3.98 -10.63
CA PHE A 314 3.85 5.06 -11.26
C PHE A 314 4.08 4.84 -12.76
N LEU A 315 4.41 3.62 -13.19
CA LEU A 315 4.55 3.32 -14.62
C LEU A 315 3.23 3.55 -15.37
N HIS A 316 2.09 3.19 -14.77
CA HIS A 316 0.77 3.46 -15.34
C HIS A 316 0.52 4.97 -15.46
N ASP A 317 0.69 5.73 -14.37
CA ASP A 317 0.41 7.17 -14.33
C ASP A 317 1.31 7.98 -15.28
N TYR A 318 2.54 7.50 -15.50
CA TYR A 318 3.48 8.08 -16.44
C TYR A 318 3.36 7.53 -17.86
N GLY A 319 2.37 6.69 -18.17
CA GLY A 319 2.17 6.14 -19.51
C GLY A 319 3.35 5.27 -19.98
N LEU A 320 4.09 4.70 -19.03
CA LEU A 320 5.24 3.84 -19.25
C LEU A 320 4.89 2.35 -19.15
N LEU A 321 3.69 2.00 -18.70
CA LEU A 321 3.36 0.60 -18.46
C LEU A 321 3.14 -0.16 -19.79
N ASN A 322 4.03 -1.11 -20.05
CA ASN A 322 3.91 -2.12 -21.10
C ASN A 322 4.46 -3.47 -20.60
N GLU A 323 4.37 -4.52 -21.41
CA GLU A 323 4.81 -5.87 -21.02
C GLU A 323 6.30 -5.94 -20.64
N LEU A 324 7.16 -5.21 -21.36
CA LEU A 324 8.60 -5.21 -21.11
C LEU A 324 8.96 -4.52 -19.79
N ASN A 325 8.37 -3.34 -19.55
CA ASN A 325 8.60 -2.58 -18.32
C ASN A 325 8.06 -3.32 -17.10
N TRP A 326 6.91 -3.99 -17.23
CA TRP A 326 6.41 -4.89 -16.19
C TRP A 326 7.39 -6.02 -15.87
N LYS A 327 7.91 -6.72 -16.89
CA LYS A 327 8.89 -7.81 -16.68
C LYS A 327 10.14 -7.33 -15.94
N VAL A 328 10.62 -6.11 -16.25
CA VAL A 328 11.75 -5.50 -15.53
C VAL A 328 11.42 -5.34 -14.05
N ILE A 329 10.28 -4.72 -13.73
CA ILE A 329 9.88 -4.48 -12.33
C ILE A 329 9.61 -5.78 -11.56
N ALA A 330 8.89 -6.73 -12.16
CA ALA A 330 8.48 -7.96 -11.48
C ALA A 330 9.62 -8.96 -11.31
N HIS A 331 10.53 -9.06 -12.28
CA HIS A 331 11.46 -10.18 -12.36
C HIS A 331 12.93 -9.80 -12.26
N GLN A 332 13.32 -8.58 -12.64
CA GLN A 332 14.73 -8.18 -12.68
C GLN A 332 15.10 -7.30 -11.49
N ILE A 333 14.22 -6.38 -11.11
CA ILE A 333 14.45 -5.44 -10.01
C ILE A 333 13.27 -5.38 -9.01
N PRO A 334 12.74 -6.52 -8.54
CA PRO A 334 11.66 -6.51 -7.56
C PRO A 334 12.13 -5.88 -6.24
N GLY A 335 11.33 -4.99 -5.67
CA GLY A 335 11.63 -4.35 -4.39
C GLY A 335 12.51 -3.11 -4.48
N THR A 336 12.66 -2.55 -5.68
CA THR A 336 13.50 -1.37 -5.91
C THR A 336 12.64 -0.10 -5.91
N ASP A 337 13.14 0.96 -5.26
CA ASP A 337 12.48 2.25 -5.13
C ASP A 337 12.51 3.09 -6.42
N ILE A 338 12.24 2.47 -7.58
CA ILE A 338 12.25 3.13 -8.89
C ILE A 338 11.21 4.25 -9.02
N TRP A 339 10.23 4.31 -8.12
CA TRP A 339 9.29 5.42 -8.07
C TRP A 339 9.96 6.77 -7.78
N VAL A 340 11.04 6.81 -6.98
CA VAL A 340 11.79 8.05 -6.69
C VAL A 340 12.44 8.62 -7.95
N PRO A 341 13.26 7.87 -8.72
CA PRO A 341 13.85 8.39 -9.95
C PRO A 341 12.78 8.70 -11.02
N LEU A 342 11.69 7.91 -11.13
CA LEU A 342 10.61 8.24 -12.05
C LEU A 342 9.92 9.58 -11.70
N GLN A 343 9.62 9.84 -10.43
CA GLN A 343 9.08 11.13 -9.99
C GLN A 343 10.03 12.29 -10.31
N ARG A 344 11.35 12.06 -10.20
CA ARG A 344 12.35 13.07 -10.56
C ARG A 344 12.32 13.35 -12.06
N MET A 345 12.29 12.31 -12.89
CA MET A 345 12.20 12.44 -14.35
C MET A 345 10.91 13.14 -14.80
N GLU A 346 9.79 12.89 -14.12
CA GLU A 346 8.53 13.60 -14.36
C GLU A 346 8.66 15.11 -14.07
N LYS A 347 9.26 15.47 -12.93
CA LYS A 347 9.52 16.89 -12.57
C LYS A 347 10.48 17.55 -13.56
N GLU A 348 11.38 16.78 -14.15
CA GLU A 348 12.30 17.23 -15.20
C GLU A 348 11.63 17.29 -16.59
N GLY A 349 10.35 16.95 -16.70
CA GLY A 349 9.53 17.12 -17.90
C GLY A 349 9.64 16.00 -18.93
N LEU A 350 10.10 14.81 -18.53
CA LEU A 350 10.35 13.72 -19.47
C LEU A 350 9.05 13.03 -19.96
N PHE A 351 8.06 12.83 -19.09
CA PHE A 351 6.82 12.13 -19.46
C PHE A 351 5.72 13.09 -19.91
N THR A 352 5.99 13.78 -21.01
CA THR A 352 5.00 14.61 -21.72
C THR A 352 3.87 13.77 -22.31
N PRO A 353 2.69 14.36 -22.62
CA PRO A 353 1.64 13.65 -23.35
C PRO A 353 2.12 13.03 -24.68
N ALA A 354 3.04 13.70 -25.39
CA ALA A 354 3.61 13.20 -26.64
C ALA A 354 4.45 11.93 -26.44
N THR A 355 5.26 11.87 -25.37
CA THR A 355 6.08 10.67 -25.09
C THR A 355 5.22 9.51 -24.60
N LYS A 356 4.16 9.77 -23.82
CA LYS A 356 3.18 8.75 -23.40
C LYS A 356 2.43 8.16 -24.61
N ASP A 357 1.93 9.03 -25.48
CA ASP A 357 1.23 8.63 -26.71
C ASP A 357 2.16 7.87 -27.66
N ALA A 358 3.41 8.33 -27.82
CA ALA A 358 4.42 7.62 -28.58
C ALA A 358 4.71 6.23 -28.02
N LEU A 359 4.79 6.05 -26.69
CA LEU A 359 5.00 4.73 -26.10
C LEU A 359 3.82 3.78 -26.29
N ALA A 360 2.58 4.29 -26.23
CA ALA A 360 1.38 3.49 -26.50
C ALA A 360 1.23 3.12 -27.99
N TRP A 361 1.85 3.89 -28.90
CA TRP A 361 1.74 3.67 -30.34
C TRP A 361 2.51 2.43 -30.79
N THR A 362 1.80 1.46 -31.34
CA THR A 362 2.36 0.23 -31.93
C THR A 362 2.73 0.38 -33.41
N GLY A 363 2.20 1.42 -34.06
CA GLY A 363 2.33 1.65 -35.50
C GLY A 363 1.65 0.60 -36.38
N PRO A 364 1.83 0.70 -37.71
CA PRO A 364 1.48 -0.34 -38.67
C PRO A 364 2.19 -1.67 -38.36
N ARG A 365 1.64 -2.78 -38.84
CA ARG A 365 2.15 -4.13 -38.56
C ARG A 365 3.62 -4.30 -38.95
N GLU A 366 4.06 -3.61 -39.99
CA GLU A 366 5.44 -3.63 -40.50
C GLU A 366 6.44 -2.98 -39.54
N LEU A 367 5.97 -2.14 -38.61
CA LEU A 367 6.81 -1.49 -37.61
C LEU A 367 6.92 -2.25 -36.30
N HIS A 368 6.21 -3.38 -36.15
CA HIS A 368 6.12 -4.09 -34.87
C HIS A 368 7.50 -4.41 -34.26
N ASP A 369 8.42 -4.93 -35.06
CA ASP A 369 9.77 -5.28 -34.58
C ASP A 369 10.58 -4.05 -34.16
N LEU A 370 10.41 -2.92 -34.88
CA LEU A 370 11.08 -1.67 -34.56
C LEU A 370 10.50 -1.03 -33.30
N THR A 371 9.17 -0.96 -33.17
CA THR A 371 8.52 -0.40 -31.98
C THR A 371 8.83 -1.25 -30.75
N GLN A 372 8.85 -2.58 -30.89
CA GLN A 372 9.31 -3.49 -29.85
C GLN A 372 10.77 -3.25 -29.45
N ALA A 373 11.69 -3.08 -30.41
CA ALA A 373 13.09 -2.80 -30.11
C ALA A 373 13.29 -1.44 -29.40
N LEU A 374 12.47 -0.44 -29.74
CA LEU A 374 12.44 0.84 -29.02
C LEU A 374 11.88 0.69 -27.60
N ASP A 375 10.87 -0.16 -27.39
CA ASP A 375 10.36 -0.47 -26.05
C ASP A 375 11.39 -1.23 -25.20
N GLN A 376 12.20 -2.10 -25.81
CA GLN A 376 13.34 -2.75 -25.14
C GLN A 376 14.37 -1.71 -24.66
N MET A 377 14.59 -0.64 -25.43
CA MET A 377 15.48 0.46 -25.03
C MET A 377 14.96 1.19 -23.80
N VAL A 378 13.65 1.47 -23.75
CA VAL A 378 13.00 2.09 -22.59
C VAL A 378 13.07 1.17 -21.37
N ALA A 379 12.76 -0.12 -21.54
CA ALA A 379 12.84 -1.12 -20.48
C ALA A 379 14.26 -1.30 -19.93
N HIS A 380 15.27 -1.27 -20.81
CA HIS A 380 16.66 -1.28 -20.37
C HIS A 380 17.04 -0.04 -19.57
N GLY A 381 16.58 1.15 -20.01
CA GLY A 381 16.77 2.37 -19.25
C GLY A 381 16.14 2.29 -17.86
N LEU A 382 14.93 1.72 -17.76
CA LEU A 382 14.25 1.46 -16.48
C LEU A 382 15.05 0.51 -15.57
N PHE A 383 15.62 -0.55 -16.13
CA PHE A 383 16.52 -1.45 -15.40
C PHE A 383 17.77 -0.73 -14.89
N VAL A 384 18.40 0.10 -15.74
CA VAL A 384 19.62 0.83 -15.39
C VAL A 384 19.35 1.92 -14.35
N LEU A 385 18.16 2.52 -14.31
CA LEU A 385 17.79 3.52 -13.29
C LEU A 385 18.00 3.03 -11.86
N HIS A 386 17.88 1.72 -11.62
CA HIS A 386 18.12 1.14 -10.30
C HIS A 386 19.58 1.30 -9.83
N PHE A 387 20.54 1.34 -10.77
CA PHE A 387 21.97 1.37 -10.46
C PHE A 387 22.62 2.72 -10.79
N ASP A 388 22.16 3.40 -11.85
CA ASP A 388 22.74 4.64 -12.36
C ASP A 388 21.61 5.51 -12.93
N TYR A 389 21.20 6.51 -12.14
CA TYR A 389 20.10 7.41 -12.49
C TYR A 389 20.33 8.11 -13.83
N GLU A 390 21.52 8.68 -14.05
CA GLU A 390 21.77 9.48 -15.24
C GLU A 390 21.80 8.61 -16.49
N LYS A 391 22.44 7.44 -16.45
CA LYS A 391 22.44 6.52 -17.60
C LYS A 391 21.07 5.93 -17.88
N GLY A 392 20.34 5.51 -16.85
CA GLY A 392 19.00 4.96 -16.98
C GLY A 392 18.04 5.99 -17.59
N LYS A 393 18.10 7.22 -17.08
CA LYS A 393 17.36 8.35 -17.63
C LYS A 393 17.71 8.56 -19.11
N ARG A 394 18.99 8.68 -19.48
CA ARG A 394 19.41 8.92 -20.87
C ARG A 394 18.99 7.82 -21.84
N ALA A 395 19.01 6.56 -21.42
CA ALA A 395 18.51 5.44 -22.22
C ALA A 395 16.98 5.53 -22.44
N MET A 396 16.21 5.84 -21.39
CA MET A 396 14.76 6.06 -21.51
C MET A 396 14.43 7.26 -22.39
N GLU A 397 15.11 8.39 -22.19
CA GLU A 397 14.97 9.61 -23.01
C GLU A 397 15.20 9.31 -24.50
N LEU A 398 16.26 8.56 -24.81
CA LEU A 398 16.58 8.19 -26.18
C LEU A 398 15.50 7.30 -26.80
N GLY A 399 15.07 6.25 -26.09
CA GLY A 399 14.01 5.34 -26.56
C GLY A 399 12.69 6.08 -26.82
N LEU A 400 12.24 6.91 -25.87
CA LEU A 400 11.03 7.72 -26.00
C LEU A 400 11.13 8.74 -27.13
N SER A 401 12.28 9.41 -27.28
CA SER A 401 12.48 10.41 -28.34
C SER A 401 12.49 9.76 -29.73
N LEU A 402 13.17 8.63 -29.91
CA LEU A 402 13.15 7.88 -31.17
C LEU A 402 11.74 7.40 -31.53
N LYS A 403 10.98 6.93 -30.53
CA LYS A 403 9.59 6.49 -30.77
C LYS A 403 8.66 7.65 -31.12
N THR A 404 8.87 8.81 -30.51
CA THR A 404 8.14 10.05 -30.83
C THR A 404 8.43 10.50 -32.26
N ASP A 405 9.71 10.54 -32.65
CA ASP A 405 10.11 10.89 -34.02
C ASP A 405 9.53 9.90 -35.05
N LEU A 406 9.57 8.59 -34.74
CA LEU A 406 9.03 7.54 -35.58
C LEU A 406 7.51 7.71 -35.77
N LYS A 407 6.77 7.90 -34.68
CA LYS A 407 5.32 8.15 -34.73
C LYS A 407 5.01 9.38 -35.60
N ALA A 408 5.66 10.51 -35.32
CA ALA A 408 5.43 11.75 -36.06
C ALA A 408 5.70 11.59 -37.56
N PHE A 409 6.76 10.88 -37.95
CA PHE A 409 7.06 10.60 -39.36
C PHE A 409 5.98 9.76 -40.05
N PHE A 410 5.38 8.80 -39.34
CA PHE A 410 4.31 7.95 -39.86
C PHE A 410 2.92 8.58 -39.80
N GLU A 411 2.75 9.71 -39.11
CA GLU A 411 1.54 10.53 -39.14
C GLU A 411 1.52 11.53 -40.30
N LEU A 412 2.68 11.80 -40.93
CA LEU A 412 2.76 12.56 -42.18
C LEU A 412 1.98 11.86 -43.29
N ASN A 413 1.44 12.64 -44.22
CA ASN A 413 0.85 12.09 -45.43
C ASN A 413 1.93 11.43 -46.30
N HIS A 414 1.51 10.57 -47.23
CA HIS A 414 2.44 9.77 -48.04
C HIS A 414 3.49 10.62 -48.79
N ASN A 415 3.08 11.75 -49.37
CA ASN A 415 3.96 12.60 -50.17
C ASN A 415 5.00 13.30 -49.29
N GLU A 416 4.57 13.83 -48.14
CA GLU A 416 5.47 14.42 -47.14
C GLU A 416 6.46 13.38 -46.59
N ARG A 417 5.98 12.17 -46.33
CA ARG A 417 6.81 11.08 -45.81
C ARG A 417 7.91 10.71 -46.79
N GLU A 418 7.58 10.52 -48.06
CA GLU A 418 8.58 10.20 -49.10
C GLU A 418 9.56 11.36 -49.32
N ALA A 419 9.09 12.61 -49.30
CA ALA A 419 9.97 13.78 -49.42
C ALA A 419 10.97 13.90 -48.24
N ASN A 420 10.57 13.54 -47.02
CA ASN A 420 11.39 13.68 -45.81
C ASN A 420 12.16 12.40 -45.42
N LYS A 421 12.00 11.31 -46.17
CA LYS A 421 12.51 9.97 -45.83
C LYS A 421 14.01 9.90 -45.56
N ALA A 422 14.81 10.49 -46.46
CA ALA A 422 16.27 10.48 -46.33
C ALA A 422 16.75 11.28 -45.11
N ALA A 423 16.14 12.45 -44.89
CA ALA A 423 16.43 13.30 -43.75
C ALA A 423 16.03 12.62 -42.43
N PHE A 424 14.84 12.02 -42.37
CA PHE A 424 14.38 11.25 -41.21
C PHE A 424 15.33 10.09 -40.90
N LYS A 425 15.71 9.28 -41.91
CA LYS A 425 16.63 8.16 -41.73
C LYS A 425 17.97 8.60 -41.14
N GLN A 426 18.57 9.67 -41.68
CA GLN A 426 19.84 10.19 -41.19
C GLN A 426 19.72 10.73 -39.76
N SER A 427 18.66 11.48 -39.48
CA SER A 427 18.38 12.03 -38.14
C SER A 427 18.17 10.91 -37.11
N PHE A 428 17.36 9.91 -37.44
CA PHE A 428 17.06 8.77 -36.59
C PHE A 428 18.32 7.96 -36.23
N LEU A 429 19.15 7.62 -37.23
CA LEU A 429 20.41 6.89 -36.99
C LEU A 429 21.42 7.72 -36.18
N THR A 430 21.51 9.01 -36.47
CA THR A 430 22.38 9.91 -35.71
C THR A 430 21.94 9.97 -34.25
N LYS A 431 20.62 10.08 -33.99
CA LYS A 431 20.06 10.08 -32.64
C LYS A 431 20.27 8.74 -31.94
N LEU A 432 20.06 7.61 -32.64
CA LEU A 432 20.26 6.26 -32.11
C LEU A 432 21.67 6.04 -31.54
N HIS A 433 22.69 6.55 -32.22
CA HIS A 433 24.09 6.41 -31.82
C HIS A 433 24.59 7.51 -30.86
N ALA A 434 23.75 8.50 -30.51
CA ALA A 434 24.17 9.65 -29.72
C ALA A 434 24.61 9.29 -28.28
N GLN A 435 24.19 8.15 -27.75
CA GLN A 435 24.46 7.73 -26.37
C GLN A 435 25.44 6.54 -26.24
N ASP A 436 26.04 6.08 -27.34
CA ASP A 436 26.90 4.88 -27.33
C ASP A 436 28.10 4.97 -26.38
N ASN A 437 28.73 6.16 -26.31
CA ASN A 437 29.85 6.39 -25.41
C ASN A 437 29.42 6.38 -23.94
N LEU A 438 28.27 6.99 -23.63
CA LEU A 438 27.73 7.04 -22.26
C LEU A 438 27.31 5.64 -21.78
N MET A 439 26.70 4.85 -22.66
CA MET A 439 26.21 3.51 -22.37
C MET A 439 27.29 2.41 -22.46
N SER A 440 28.55 2.80 -22.68
CA SER A 440 29.67 1.86 -22.81
C SER A 440 29.93 1.02 -21.56
N THR A 441 29.47 1.43 -20.36
CA THR A 441 29.56 0.63 -19.14
C THR A 441 28.48 -0.45 -19.04
N HIS A 442 27.40 -0.33 -19.81
CA HIS A 442 26.33 -1.33 -19.95
C HIS A 442 26.38 -1.97 -21.35
N ARG A 443 27.61 -2.16 -21.85
CA ARG A 443 27.91 -2.37 -23.27
C ARG A 443 27.17 -3.52 -23.91
N THR A 444 27.08 -4.66 -23.23
CA THR A 444 26.59 -5.90 -23.84
C THR A 444 25.09 -5.80 -24.14
N PRO A 445 24.20 -5.50 -23.16
CA PRO A 445 22.79 -5.27 -23.45
C PRO A 445 22.56 -4.08 -24.40
N TRP A 446 23.24 -2.95 -24.17
CA TRP A 446 23.05 -1.74 -24.97
C TRP A 446 23.33 -1.96 -26.46
N LYS A 447 24.46 -2.60 -26.79
CA LYS A 447 24.83 -2.89 -28.18
C LYS A 447 23.82 -3.80 -28.87
N MET A 448 23.28 -4.79 -28.15
CA MET A 448 22.27 -5.69 -28.72
C MET A 448 20.98 -4.92 -29.02
N ILE A 449 20.52 -4.06 -28.11
CA ILE A 449 19.34 -3.21 -28.32
C ILE A 449 19.55 -2.26 -29.51
N VAL A 450 20.67 -1.53 -29.55
CA VAL A 450 20.99 -0.63 -30.67
C VAL A 450 21.08 -1.39 -31.99
N ALA A 451 21.70 -2.58 -31.99
CA ALA A 451 21.77 -3.43 -33.18
C ALA A 451 20.38 -3.92 -33.61
N ASN A 452 19.51 -4.32 -32.67
CA ASN A 452 18.14 -4.74 -32.97
C ASN A 452 17.32 -3.58 -33.55
N VAL A 453 17.43 -2.38 -32.99
CA VAL A 453 16.80 -1.17 -33.54
C VAL A 453 17.35 -0.87 -34.93
N ALA A 454 18.66 -0.89 -35.13
CA ALA A 454 19.27 -0.65 -36.44
C ALA A 454 18.89 -1.71 -37.47
N VAL A 455 18.81 -2.99 -37.08
CA VAL A 455 18.38 -4.10 -37.96
C VAL A 455 16.89 -4.00 -38.28
N ALA A 456 16.01 -3.70 -37.32
CA ALA A 456 14.59 -3.49 -37.59
C ALA A 456 14.36 -2.25 -38.47
N PHE A 457 15.12 -1.18 -38.22
CA PHE A 457 15.08 0.05 -39.01
C PHE A 457 15.66 -0.13 -40.43
N THR A 458 16.66 -0.98 -40.60
CA THR A 458 17.22 -1.35 -41.92
C THR A 458 16.47 -2.52 -42.57
N GLY A 459 15.69 -3.28 -41.81
CA GLY A 459 14.67 -4.22 -42.29
C GLY A 459 13.45 -3.50 -42.86
N LEU A 460 13.15 -2.29 -42.36
CA LEU A 460 12.34 -1.31 -43.08
C LEU A 460 13.06 -0.74 -44.32
N GLY A 461 14.39 -0.85 -44.36
CA GLY A 461 15.21 -0.81 -45.58
C GLY A 461 15.08 -2.05 -46.46
N LEU A 462 13.94 -2.76 -46.33
CA LEU A 462 13.42 -3.76 -47.25
C LEU A 462 12.02 -3.31 -47.75
N PHE A 463 11.95 -2.07 -48.24
CA PHE A 463 11.16 -1.74 -49.43
C PHE A 463 11.53 -2.61 -50.67
N ALA A 464 12.41 -3.61 -50.52
CA ALA A 464 12.52 -4.78 -51.38
C ALA A 464 11.30 -5.73 -51.33
N ILE A 465 10.27 -5.46 -50.53
CA ILE A 465 8.92 -6.00 -50.79
C ILE A 465 8.32 -5.36 -52.06
N GLY A 466 8.58 -4.08 -52.34
CA GLY A 466 8.10 -3.41 -53.56
C GLY A 466 8.71 -3.94 -54.85
N ALA A 467 10.00 -4.28 -54.86
CA ALA A 467 10.68 -4.78 -56.05
C ALA A 467 10.57 -6.31 -56.24
N HIS A 468 10.43 -7.11 -55.17
CA HIS A 468 10.39 -8.58 -55.27
C HIS A 468 8.96 -9.16 -55.36
N TYR A 469 7.96 -8.49 -54.76
CA TYR A 469 6.54 -8.86 -54.92
C TYR A 469 6.06 -8.67 -56.37
N LEU A 470 6.59 -7.65 -57.05
CA LEU A 470 6.38 -7.43 -58.49
C LEU A 470 7.08 -8.45 -59.40
N LEU A 471 7.98 -9.30 -58.87
CA LEU A 471 8.76 -10.27 -59.68
C LEU A 471 8.48 -11.75 -59.35
N THR A 472 7.96 -12.11 -58.17
CA THR A 472 7.89 -13.52 -57.75
C THR A 472 6.59 -14.00 -57.08
N GLY A 473 5.65 -13.11 -56.76
CA GLY A 473 4.30 -13.49 -56.31
C GLY A 473 4.17 -14.10 -54.90
N HIS A 474 5.25 -14.28 -54.14
CA HIS A 474 5.20 -14.78 -52.75
C HIS A 474 6.04 -13.92 -51.81
N ALA A 475 5.56 -13.70 -50.58
CA ALA A 475 6.26 -12.96 -49.54
C ALA A 475 6.44 -13.85 -48.31
N PHE A 476 7.66 -14.31 -48.01
CA PHE A 476 8.03 -14.73 -46.64
C PHE A 476 9.55 -14.67 -46.45
N PHE A 477 9.98 -13.92 -45.42
CA PHE A 477 11.29 -14.11 -44.81
C PHE A 477 11.16 -15.19 -43.74
N ALA A 478 11.87 -16.30 -43.93
CA ALA A 478 12.19 -17.17 -42.82
C ALA A 478 13.08 -16.40 -41.83
N LYS A 479 12.85 -16.54 -40.52
CA LYS A 479 13.75 -16.01 -39.48
C LYS A 479 15.18 -16.42 -39.84
N THR A 480 16.10 -15.46 -39.92
CA THR A 480 17.50 -15.77 -40.21
C THR A 480 18.08 -16.64 -39.09
N LYS A 481 19.05 -17.51 -39.38
CA LYS A 481 19.75 -18.31 -38.33
C LYS A 481 20.31 -17.43 -37.21
N ARG A 482 20.68 -16.19 -37.55
CA ARG A 482 21.13 -15.18 -36.59
C ARG A 482 19.99 -14.68 -35.71
N GLN A 483 18.81 -14.40 -36.28
CA GLN A 483 17.61 -14.06 -35.53
C GLN A 483 17.19 -15.21 -34.60
N GLN A 484 17.19 -16.44 -35.09
CA GLN A 484 16.88 -17.63 -34.27
C GLN A 484 17.90 -17.82 -33.13
N CYS A 485 19.18 -17.56 -33.40
CA CYS A 485 20.23 -17.59 -32.39
C CYS A 485 20.03 -16.46 -31.35
N ILE A 486 19.73 -15.24 -31.79
CA ILE A 486 19.42 -14.10 -30.92
C ILE A 486 18.17 -14.39 -30.09
N ASP A 487 17.08 -14.87 -30.69
CA ASP A 487 15.86 -15.24 -29.98
C ASP A 487 16.13 -16.32 -28.93
N SER A 488 16.98 -17.31 -29.24
CA SER A 488 17.38 -18.36 -28.29
C SER A 488 18.32 -17.84 -27.19
N ILE A 489 19.14 -16.83 -27.48
CA ILE A 489 19.98 -16.16 -26.48
C ILE A 489 19.10 -15.26 -25.61
N GLU A 490 18.20 -14.46 -26.18
CA GLU A 490 17.26 -13.60 -25.44
C GLU A 490 16.37 -14.44 -24.52
N ALA A 491 15.80 -15.54 -25.00
CA ALA A 491 15.02 -16.46 -24.17
C ALA A 491 15.82 -17.00 -22.96
N ASN A 492 17.12 -17.23 -23.12
CA ASN A 492 18.01 -17.72 -22.06
C ASN A 492 18.60 -16.59 -21.19
N PHE A 493 18.83 -15.41 -21.74
CA PHE A 493 19.50 -14.27 -21.10
C PHE A 493 18.56 -13.51 -20.16
N TRP A 494 17.27 -13.40 -20.51
CA TRP A 494 16.26 -12.85 -19.62
C TRP A 494 15.90 -13.81 -18.46
N LEU A 495 16.27 -15.09 -18.55
CA LEU A 495 16.05 -16.11 -17.52
C LEU A 495 17.31 -16.41 -16.67
N SER A 496 18.51 -16.00 -17.09
CA SER A 496 19.74 -16.27 -16.33
C SER A 496 19.92 -15.27 -15.19
N LYS A 497 19.73 -15.76 -13.95
CA LYS A 497 19.89 -15.08 -12.65
C LYS A 497 21.33 -14.61 -12.30
N GLU A 498 22.17 -14.25 -13.26
CA GLU A 498 23.52 -13.78 -12.93
C GLU A 498 23.50 -12.28 -12.64
N THR A 499 23.19 -11.93 -11.40
CA THR A 499 23.52 -10.59 -10.87
C THR A 499 25.03 -10.40 -10.91
N PRO A 500 25.54 -9.33 -11.53
CA PRO A 500 26.95 -9.01 -11.45
C PRO A 500 27.29 -8.68 -9.99
N THR A 501 28.17 -9.48 -9.39
CA THR A 501 28.82 -9.12 -8.14
C THR A 501 29.74 -7.93 -8.43
N CYS A 502 29.31 -6.73 -8.05
CA CYS A 502 30.22 -5.58 -7.98
C CYS A 502 31.25 -5.86 -6.89
N ALA A 503 32.52 -6.00 -7.29
CA ALA A 503 33.67 -5.94 -6.41
C ALA A 503 34.08 -4.48 -6.17
#